data_AF-A0A7C1KTR9-F1
#
_entry.id   AF-A0A7C1KTR9-F1
#
_cell.length_a   1.000
_cell.length_b   1.000
_cell.length_c   1.000
_cell.angle_alpha   90.00
_cell.angle_beta   90.00
_cell.angle_gamma   90.00
#
_symmetry.space_group_name_H-M   'P 1'
#
loop_
_entity.id
_entity.type
_entity.pdbx_description
1 polymer ?
#
loop_
_entity_poly.entity_id
_entity_poly.type
_entity_poly.pdbx_seq_one_letter_code
_entity_poly.pdbx_strand_id
1 'polypeptide(L)'
;MRVKIITALVIVIMTLTATAVFSAEDYNSSRSNTSTAIVNQQVGDLLLRYGIGGAEINRVTDALSVGISKADLKAILIEIRINENSAQAILVEFDKLGIGIDADSSIAPSPTTIYPVPTQTEIKQPYIVQPPSTVPGLVPSVVSEIIVKKCGVNTFGVSNECGVGAFKNLYFQCYDGYEEKRGGESSCKSSYVWNNYARSICANRCGVAPTPPSQGESQNELAPTETPTKPLIETKPIAICYIPDKLTKDYNRFLLDLRKAESENDRVLAEEIIKKITALKLEVERYRKSCTANTTKIEPMQPPTGTTSSLRPVAIDRCREVTQWENKIAYYEKLSNLSNADLKEQTGFSREEIERILSSLPNGLEKVRAQCEGQRYFVEKRALGTFSTEILSMDLKSIAEPVKPVVVESGQEINDYYKARIENITATEDTNEQIQNLRSLKEEINELIVKLIKGRKEMEVSELASIVTEIKVSRGEIRADDVVVKTMDKKIFLTVGDRPASVEPTARGVIVRGWDPDGKETVEVEAAEISIKDNMLRVGNSEVKLAASDVIESISKRSGRPTYANITLEKGVVLEEENGIAVYKIRETEPRKLFGFIPIKITKTLTASAETSDLLDERFPWYSFLTTK
;
A
#
# COMPACT_ATOMS: atom_id res chain seq x y z
N MET A 1 35.86 -56.79 -37.83
CA MET A 1 35.57 -55.46 -38.41
C MET A 1 35.76 -54.47 -37.27
N ARG A 2 36.68 -53.48 -37.23
CA ARG A 2 37.19 -52.54 -38.28
C ARG A 2 36.00 -51.85 -38.95
N VAL A 3 35.76 -50.55 -38.78
CA VAL A 3 36.69 -49.42 -39.05
C VAL A 3 37.02 -48.54 -37.81
N LYS A 4 38.13 -47.79 -37.88
CA LYS A 4 38.60 -46.66 -37.03
C LYS A 4 39.20 -45.57 -37.97
N ILE A 5 39.61 -44.40 -37.43
CA ILE A 5 40.27 -43.26 -38.12
C ILE A 5 39.21 -42.41 -38.87
N ILE A 6 39.10 -41.07 -38.84
CA ILE A 6 40.00 -39.87 -38.77
C ILE A 6 39.50 -38.89 -37.64
N THR A 7 40.19 -38.00 -36.89
CA THR A 7 41.58 -37.43 -36.79
C THR A 7 41.79 -36.02 -37.42
N ALA A 8 42.08 -34.89 -36.75
CA ALA A 8 42.19 -34.44 -35.35
C ALA A 8 42.23 -32.86 -35.30
N LEU A 9 42.92 -32.25 -34.31
CA LEU A 9 43.16 -30.78 -34.07
C LEU A 9 41.94 -29.96 -33.54
N VAL A 10 42.09 -28.92 -32.71
CA VAL A 10 43.27 -28.15 -32.20
C VAL A 10 43.37 -28.20 -30.65
N ILE A 11 44.53 -27.91 -30.06
CA ILE A 11 44.82 -27.95 -28.59
C ILE A 11 45.68 -26.72 -28.19
N VAL A 12 45.79 -26.45 -26.87
CA VAL A 12 46.74 -25.54 -26.16
C VAL A 12 46.48 -24.02 -26.41
N ILE A 13 46.76 -23.03 -25.54
CA ILE A 13 47.46 -22.84 -24.23
C ILE A 13 46.60 -21.81 -23.42
N MET A 14 46.60 -21.62 -22.08
CA MET A 14 47.63 -21.68 -21.02
C MET A 14 47.07 -22.14 -19.65
N THR A 15 47.99 -22.41 -18.71
CA THR A 15 47.75 -22.64 -17.27
C THR A 15 48.74 -21.82 -16.42
N LEU A 16 48.50 -21.76 -15.10
CA LEU A 16 49.34 -21.10 -14.07
C LEU A 16 49.28 -19.56 -14.10
N THR A 17 49.49 -18.83 -12.99
CA THR A 17 49.97 -19.20 -11.64
C THR A 17 48.97 -18.86 -10.53
N ALA A 18 49.19 -19.41 -9.32
CA ALA A 18 48.51 -18.99 -8.10
C ALA A 18 49.53 -18.45 -7.07
N THR A 19 49.20 -17.34 -6.42
CA THR A 19 49.87 -16.79 -5.23
C THR A 19 48.82 -16.14 -4.34
N ALA A 20 48.79 -16.50 -3.05
CA ALA A 20 47.95 -15.85 -2.05
C ALA A 20 48.78 -14.84 -1.24
N VAL A 21 48.17 -13.76 -0.75
CA VAL A 21 48.53 -13.11 0.53
C VAL A 21 47.49 -12.05 0.97
N PHE A 22 47.09 -12.17 2.24
CA PHE A 22 46.43 -11.22 3.17
C PHE A 22 45.20 -10.38 2.81
N SER A 23 44.55 -9.93 3.90
CA SER A 23 43.26 -9.26 4.01
C SER A 23 43.40 -7.74 4.12
N ALA A 24 42.41 -7.02 3.60
CA ALA A 24 41.94 -5.76 4.16
C ALA A 24 40.41 -5.70 4.00
N GLU A 25 39.72 -5.13 4.97
CA GLU A 25 38.29 -4.80 4.86
C GLU A 25 38.14 -3.53 3.99
N ASP A 26 37.18 -3.47 3.05
CA ASP A 26 36.17 -2.40 3.09
C ASP A 26 34.97 -2.53 2.11
N TYR A 27 33.91 -1.80 2.47
CA TYR A 27 32.85 -1.12 1.71
C TYR A 27 32.36 -1.55 0.30
N ASN A 28 31.03 -1.75 0.26
CA ASN A 28 30.05 -1.39 -0.79
C ASN A 28 30.18 -1.98 -2.22
N SER A 29 29.23 -2.87 -2.56
CA SER A 29 29.13 -3.53 -3.86
C SER A 29 28.19 -2.83 -4.86
N SER A 30 28.71 -2.57 -6.07
CA SER A 30 28.02 -2.56 -7.38
C SER A 30 26.62 -1.91 -7.49
N ARG A 31 26.52 -0.68 -8.02
CA ARG A 31 26.45 -0.34 -9.48
C ARG A 31 25.10 -0.59 -10.20
N SER A 32 24.16 0.34 -10.05
CA SER A 32 23.19 0.67 -11.12
C SER A 32 22.66 2.11 -11.09
N ASN A 33 23.47 3.09 -10.63
CA ASN A 33 23.24 4.54 -10.86
C ASN A 33 24.53 5.35 -10.62
N THR A 34 25.67 4.79 -11.03
CA THR A 34 26.99 5.17 -10.50
C THR A 34 27.61 6.44 -11.11
N SER A 35 27.10 6.95 -12.23
CA SER A 35 27.64 8.16 -12.87
C SER A 35 27.29 9.43 -12.09
N THR A 36 26.01 9.67 -11.80
CA THR A 36 25.54 10.87 -11.09
C THR A 36 26.07 10.94 -9.67
N ALA A 37 26.16 9.81 -8.95
CA ALA A 37 26.76 9.76 -7.62
C ALA A 37 28.25 10.17 -7.63
N ILE A 38 29.03 9.68 -8.60
CA ILE A 38 30.46 10.02 -8.73
C ILE A 38 30.63 11.48 -9.18
N VAL A 39 29.82 11.97 -10.12
CA VAL A 39 29.86 13.38 -10.56
C VAL A 39 29.50 14.32 -9.41
N ASN A 40 28.43 14.06 -8.67
CA ASN A 40 28.05 14.90 -7.52
C ASN A 40 29.12 14.88 -6.42
N GLN A 41 29.77 13.73 -6.17
CA GLN A 41 30.91 13.66 -5.26
C GLN A 41 32.11 14.47 -5.78
N GLN A 42 32.48 14.35 -7.05
CA GLN A 42 33.60 15.10 -7.65
C GLN A 42 33.34 16.62 -7.68
N VAL A 43 32.09 17.04 -7.92
CA VAL A 43 31.67 18.44 -7.83
C VAL A 43 31.78 18.92 -6.38
N GLY A 44 31.26 18.17 -5.41
CA GLY A 44 31.41 18.50 -3.98
C GLY A 44 32.87 18.60 -3.54
N ASP A 45 33.69 17.59 -3.85
CA ASP A 45 35.12 17.52 -3.52
C ASP A 45 35.95 18.63 -4.18
N LEU A 46 35.51 19.17 -5.33
CA LEU A 46 36.13 20.33 -5.96
C LEU A 46 35.71 21.62 -5.23
N LEU A 47 34.41 21.82 -5.02
CA LEU A 47 33.87 23.05 -4.42
C LEU A 47 34.31 23.24 -2.96
N LEU A 48 34.43 22.15 -2.19
CA LEU A 48 34.98 22.17 -0.82
C LEU A 48 36.41 22.77 -0.77
N ARG A 49 37.23 22.60 -1.81
CA ARG A 49 38.59 23.19 -1.89
C ARG A 49 38.59 24.71 -2.02
N TYR A 50 37.48 25.29 -2.46
CA TYR A 50 37.25 26.73 -2.53
C TYR A 50 36.50 27.27 -1.29
N GLY A 51 36.30 26.45 -0.25
CA GLY A 51 35.65 26.85 1.01
C GLY A 51 34.12 26.95 0.93
N ILE A 52 33.51 26.30 -0.06
CA ILE A 52 32.08 26.39 -0.37
C ILE A 52 31.28 25.45 0.55
N GLY A 53 30.19 25.96 1.13
CA GLY A 53 29.34 25.21 2.06
C GLY A 53 28.41 24.21 1.38
N GLY A 54 27.81 23.31 2.17
CA GLY A 54 26.94 22.25 1.65
C GLY A 54 25.69 22.76 0.93
N ALA A 55 25.13 23.90 1.34
CA ALA A 55 23.97 24.50 0.69
C ALA A 55 24.33 25.07 -0.69
N GLU A 56 25.50 25.69 -0.79
CA GLU A 56 26.06 26.26 -2.00
C GLU A 56 26.56 25.16 -2.96
N ILE A 57 27.10 24.06 -2.44
CA ILE A 57 27.41 22.84 -3.21
C ILE A 57 26.15 22.27 -3.84
N ASN A 58 25.08 22.07 -3.04
CA ASN A 58 23.80 21.58 -3.55
C ASN A 58 23.29 22.48 -4.67
N ARG A 59 23.31 23.81 -4.49
CA ARG A 59 22.90 24.77 -5.52
C ARG A 59 23.67 24.62 -6.84
N VAL A 60 24.96 24.25 -6.79
CA VAL A 60 25.78 24.00 -7.99
C VAL A 60 25.53 22.62 -8.58
N THR A 61 25.36 21.56 -7.79
CA THR A 61 25.00 20.23 -8.31
C THR A 61 23.60 20.21 -8.93
N ASP A 62 22.65 20.93 -8.34
CA ASP A 62 21.27 21.05 -8.83
C ASP A 62 21.27 21.77 -10.19
N ALA A 63 21.99 22.89 -10.30
CA ALA A 63 22.20 23.62 -11.55
C ALA A 63 22.85 22.76 -12.65
N LEU A 64 23.88 21.98 -12.30
CA LEU A 64 24.50 21.04 -13.25
C LEU A 64 23.55 19.90 -13.66
N SER A 65 22.70 19.42 -12.74
CA SER A 65 21.75 18.34 -13.02
C SER A 65 20.65 18.72 -14.04
N VAL A 66 20.34 20.03 -14.16
CA VAL A 66 19.34 20.56 -15.11
C VAL A 66 19.96 21.06 -16.42
N GLY A 67 21.28 20.93 -16.63
CA GLY A 67 21.93 21.33 -17.88
C GLY A 67 22.13 22.84 -18.04
N ILE A 68 22.59 23.52 -16.99
CA ILE A 68 22.90 24.96 -16.99
C ILE A 68 23.98 25.37 -18.00
N SER A 69 23.87 26.58 -18.57
CA SER A 69 24.92 27.13 -19.43
C SER A 69 26.18 27.54 -18.65
N LYS A 70 27.32 27.57 -19.34
CA LYS A 70 28.61 28.00 -18.78
C LYS A 70 28.62 29.45 -18.27
N ALA A 71 27.76 30.31 -18.82
CA ALA A 71 27.60 31.70 -18.39
C ALA A 71 26.76 31.80 -17.11
N ASP A 72 25.63 31.09 -17.06
CA ASP A 72 24.73 31.10 -15.89
C ASP A 72 25.38 30.39 -14.70
N LEU A 73 26.14 29.32 -14.95
CA LEU A 73 26.93 28.66 -13.91
C LEU A 73 28.02 29.58 -13.35
N LYS A 74 28.69 30.37 -14.20
CA LYS A 74 29.62 31.41 -13.74
C LYS A 74 28.91 32.45 -12.87
N ALA A 75 27.69 32.85 -13.23
CA ALA A 75 26.88 33.77 -12.44
C ALA A 75 26.50 33.18 -11.07
N ILE A 76 26.05 31.91 -11.01
CA ILE A 76 25.77 31.22 -9.73
C ILE A 76 27.02 31.16 -8.86
N LEU A 77 28.18 30.78 -9.42
CA LEU A 77 29.45 30.72 -8.67
C LEU A 77 29.80 32.09 -8.07
N ILE A 78 29.63 33.18 -8.82
CA ILE A 78 29.86 34.55 -8.33
C ILE A 78 28.82 34.95 -7.26
N GLU A 79 27.56 34.53 -7.40
CA GLU A 79 26.50 34.81 -6.42
C GLU A 79 26.75 34.12 -5.07
N ILE A 80 27.27 32.88 -5.07
CA ILE A 80 27.78 32.20 -3.86
C ILE A 80 29.15 32.73 -3.40
N ARG A 81 29.48 33.98 -3.77
CA ARG A 81 30.64 34.79 -3.32
C ARG A 81 32.02 34.29 -3.76
N ILE A 82 32.09 33.41 -4.76
CA ILE A 82 33.37 33.02 -5.35
C ILE A 82 33.85 34.17 -6.25
N ASN A 83 35.06 34.67 -6.02
CA ASN A 83 35.65 35.70 -6.87
C ASN A 83 35.77 35.20 -8.33
N GLU A 84 35.70 36.12 -9.30
CA GLU A 84 35.61 35.75 -10.72
C GLU A 84 36.77 34.85 -11.21
N ASN A 85 37.99 35.05 -10.70
CA ASN A 85 39.15 34.23 -11.08
C ASN A 85 39.00 32.78 -10.57
N SER A 86 38.52 32.60 -9.33
CA SER A 86 38.22 31.28 -8.78
C SER A 86 37.01 30.63 -9.45
N ALA A 87 35.97 31.39 -9.81
CA ALA A 87 34.84 30.88 -10.58
C ALA A 87 35.31 30.38 -11.97
N GLN A 88 36.17 31.13 -12.65
CA GLN A 88 36.77 30.73 -13.92
C GLN A 88 37.65 29.47 -13.78
N ALA A 89 38.38 29.32 -12.67
CA ALA A 89 39.18 28.12 -12.38
C ALA A 89 38.32 26.88 -12.13
N ILE A 90 37.20 27.01 -11.40
CA ILE A 90 36.24 25.92 -11.16
C ILE A 90 35.66 25.42 -12.49
N LEU A 91 35.27 26.31 -13.40
CA LEU A 91 34.75 25.94 -14.72
C LEU A 91 35.78 25.14 -15.55
N VAL A 92 37.06 25.51 -15.49
CA VAL A 92 38.14 24.77 -16.17
C VAL A 92 38.38 23.38 -15.56
N GLU A 93 38.13 23.19 -14.27
CA GLU A 93 38.16 21.84 -13.66
C GLU A 93 36.90 21.02 -13.99
N PHE A 94 35.72 21.62 -14.09
CA PHE A 94 34.51 20.94 -14.59
C PHE A 94 34.66 20.48 -16.05
N ASP A 95 35.28 21.30 -16.91
CA ASP A 95 35.63 20.93 -18.29
C ASP A 95 36.54 19.68 -18.31
N LYS A 96 37.58 19.64 -17.46
CA LYS A 96 38.50 18.48 -17.33
C LYS A 96 37.81 17.22 -16.80
N LEU A 97 36.78 17.37 -15.98
CA LEU A 97 35.98 16.27 -15.45
C LEU A 97 34.95 15.73 -16.48
N GLY A 98 34.83 16.36 -17.66
CA GLY A 98 33.88 15.95 -18.69
C GLY A 98 32.43 16.26 -18.34
N ILE A 99 32.20 17.20 -17.41
CA ILE A 99 30.87 17.68 -17.03
C ILE A 99 30.43 18.64 -18.14
N GLY A 100 29.61 18.15 -19.08
CA GLY A 100 29.31 18.85 -20.34
C GLY A 100 28.47 20.12 -20.18
N ILE A 101 29.12 21.27 -20.01
CA ILE A 101 28.49 22.60 -19.87
C ILE A 101 28.22 23.29 -21.22
N ASP A 102 28.65 22.68 -22.33
CA ASP A 102 28.65 23.26 -23.68
C ASP A 102 27.31 23.02 -24.42
N ALA A 103 26.19 23.32 -23.76
CA ALA A 103 24.83 23.25 -24.32
C ALA A 103 24.45 24.52 -25.12
N ASP A 104 25.26 24.88 -26.11
CA ASP A 104 25.05 26.08 -26.95
C ASP A 104 23.88 25.89 -27.93
N SER A 105 22.67 26.06 -27.42
CA SER A 105 21.40 25.86 -28.14
C SER A 105 21.00 27.08 -28.99
N SER A 106 21.92 27.52 -29.84
CA SER A 106 21.76 28.67 -30.75
C SER A 106 20.76 28.41 -31.88
N ILE A 107 19.45 28.54 -31.62
CA ILE A 107 18.42 28.53 -32.68
C ILE A 107 18.41 29.90 -33.39
N ALA A 108 19.21 30.00 -34.44
CA ALA A 108 19.28 31.11 -35.39
C ALA A 108 19.23 30.57 -36.84
N PRO A 109 18.83 31.38 -37.84
CA PRO A 109 18.25 30.85 -39.08
C PRO A 109 19.26 30.33 -40.13
N SER A 110 18.77 29.41 -40.97
CA SER A 110 19.43 28.91 -42.19
C SER A 110 18.86 29.54 -43.47
N PRO A 111 19.56 29.47 -44.62
CA PRO A 111 19.80 30.67 -45.42
C PRO A 111 18.84 30.97 -46.58
N THR A 112 18.87 32.23 -47.00
CA THR A 112 18.16 32.83 -48.13
C THR A 112 18.58 32.25 -49.50
N THR A 113 17.61 32.05 -50.40
CA THR A 113 17.83 31.90 -51.86
C THR A 113 16.68 32.60 -52.62
N ILE A 114 16.93 33.04 -53.86
CA ILE A 114 16.22 34.09 -54.63
C ILE A 114 16.16 33.60 -56.10
N TYR A 115 15.14 33.76 -56.95
CA TYR A 115 13.87 34.54 -57.01
C TYR A 115 12.89 33.78 -57.98
N PRO A 116 11.72 34.31 -58.47
CA PRO A 116 10.90 35.47 -58.07
C PRO A 116 9.37 35.16 -57.94
N VAL A 117 8.57 36.22 -57.74
CA VAL A 117 7.09 36.28 -57.62
C VAL A 117 6.40 36.45 -58.99
N PRO A 118 5.27 35.75 -59.28
CA PRO A 118 3.90 36.37 -59.28
C PRO A 118 2.76 35.41 -58.87
N THR A 119 1.50 35.79 -58.59
CA THR A 119 0.86 37.05 -58.10
C THR A 119 -0.54 36.67 -57.53
N GLN A 120 -1.11 37.51 -56.68
CA GLN A 120 -2.41 37.38 -55.98
C GLN A 120 -3.63 37.00 -56.86
N THR A 121 -4.62 36.31 -56.24
CA THR A 121 -6.04 36.74 -56.26
C THR A 121 -6.68 36.44 -54.90
N GLU A 122 -7.56 37.32 -54.43
CA GLU A 122 -8.31 37.24 -53.17
C GLU A 122 -9.77 36.81 -53.39
N ILE A 123 -10.30 35.89 -52.56
CA ILE A 123 -11.75 35.81 -52.25
C ILE A 123 -11.94 35.50 -50.75
N LYS A 124 -12.80 36.27 -50.08
CA LYS A 124 -13.28 36.02 -48.70
C LYS A 124 -14.70 35.44 -48.73
N GLN A 125 -15.08 34.63 -47.73
CA GLN A 125 -16.33 34.81 -46.98
C GLN A 125 -16.35 33.95 -45.68
N PRO A 126 -17.06 34.38 -44.61
CA PRO A 126 -17.13 33.67 -43.34
C PRO A 126 -18.33 32.71 -43.24
N TYR A 127 -18.19 31.65 -42.45
CA TYR A 127 -19.31 30.75 -42.13
C TYR A 127 -19.98 31.15 -40.81
N ILE A 128 -21.32 31.21 -40.79
CA ILE A 128 -22.12 31.54 -39.60
C ILE A 128 -22.55 30.23 -38.92
N VAL A 129 -22.30 30.10 -37.63
CA VAL A 129 -22.78 28.96 -36.82
C VAL A 129 -24.15 29.31 -36.22
N GLN A 130 -25.15 28.47 -36.47
CA GLN A 130 -26.46 28.54 -35.81
C GLN A 130 -26.50 27.62 -34.57
N PRO A 131 -27.24 28.00 -33.50
CA PRO A 131 -27.47 27.11 -32.36
C PRO A 131 -28.46 25.98 -32.70
N PRO A 132 -28.34 24.80 -32.07
CA PRO A 132 -29.23 23.66 -32.34
C PRO A 132 -30.64 23.86 -31.76
N SER A 133 -31.66 23.43 -32.52
CA SER A 133 -33.08 23.55 -32.16
C SER A 133 -33.53 22.56 -31.08
N THR A 134 -34.43 23.02 -30.21
CA THR A 134 -35.11 22.20 -29.19
C THR A 134 -36.00 21.11 -29.81
N VAL A 135 -35.87 19.87 -29.35
CA VAL A 135 -36.79 18.76 -29.70
C VAL A 135 -37.77 18.53 -28.54
N PRO A 136 -39.10 18.49 -28.78
CA PRO A 136 -40.09 18.36 -27.72
C PRO A 136 -40.50 16.89 -27.44
N GLY A 137 -40.69 16.58 -26.15
CA GLY A 137 -41.66 15.59 -25.69
C GLY A 137 -41.30 14.10 -25.79
N LEU A 138 -40.66 13.55 -24.75
CA LEU A 138 -40.74 12.13 -24.41
C LEU A 138 -41.39 11.97 -23.02
N VAL A 139 -42.32 11.03 -22.92
CA VAL A 139 -43.09 10.74 -21.69
C VAL A 139 -42.24 9.86 -20.77
N PRO A 140 -42.19 10.11 -19.45
CA PRO A 140 -41.40 9.29 -18.54
C PRO A 140 -41.97 7.88 -18.39
N SER A 141 -41.28 6.88 -18.95
CA SER A 141 -41.48 5.48 -18.56
C SER A 141 -41.05 5.28 -17.11
N VAL A 142 -41.89 4.58 -16.33
CA VAL A 142 -41.56 4.19 -14.96
C VAL A 142 -40.46 3.14 -15.01
N VAL A 143 -39.22 3.54 -14.69
CA VAL A 143 -38.10 2.62 -14.50
C VAL A 143 -38.30 1.95 -13.14
N SER A 144 -38.76 0.71 -13.14
CA SER A 144 -38.76 -0.14 -11.95
C SER A 144 -37.31 -0.29 -11.46
N GLU A 145 -37.03 0.09 -10.22
CA GLU A 145 -35.71 -0.10 -9.63
C GLU A 145 -35.35 -1.60 -9.63
N ILE A 146 -34.30 -1.96 -10.36
CA ILE A 146 -33.71 -3.30 -10.28
C ILE A 146 -32.99 -3.35 -8.94
N ILE A 147 -33.67 -3.87 -7.91
CA ILE A 147 -33.09 -4.11 -6.59
C ILE A 147 -31.98 -5.17 -6.73
N VAL A 148 -30.74 -4.71 -6.92
CA VAL A 148 -29.55 -5.55 -6.98
C VAL A 148 -29.35 -6.20 -5.61
N LYS A 149 -29.81 -7.44 -5.47
CA LYS A 149 -29.64 -8.23 -4.25
C LYS A 149 -28.15 -8.46 -4.02
N LYS A 150 -27.59 -7.82 -3.00
CA LYS A 150 -26.24 -8.09 -2.51
C LYS A 150 -26.17 -9.53 -1.98
N CYS A 151 -25.04 -10.17 -2.20
CA CYS A 151 -24.75 -11.55 -1.84
C CYS A 151 -23.49 -11.62 -0.96
N GLY A 152 -23.38 -12.66 -0.14
CA GLY A 152 -22.20 -12.94 0.66
C GLY A 152 -22.26 -12.37 2.07
N VAL A 153 -21.09 -12.19 2.69
CA VAL A 153 -20.92 -11.69 4.05
C VAL A 153 -21.13 -10.18 4.09
N ASN A 154 -22.02 -9.71 4.96
CA ASN A 154 -22.26 -8.31 5.28
C ASN A 154 -21.39 -7.84 6.46
N THR A 155 -21.32 -8.66 7.52
CA THR A 155 -20.58 -8.36 8.76
C THR A 155 -19.72 -9.57 9.14
N PHE A 156 -18.48 -9.34 9.59
CA PHE A 156 -17.55 -10.37 10.04
C PHE A 156 -16.78 -9.89 11.27
N GLY A 157 -16.55 -10.76 12.25
CA GLY A 157 -15.72 -10.47 13.41
C GLY A 157 -15.27 -11.72 14.14
N VAL A 158 -13.99 -11.80 14.46
CA VAL A 158 -13.38 -12.88 15.24
C VAL A 158 -13.00 -12.40 16.65
N SER A 159 -12.98 -13.32 17.62
CA SER A 159 -12.71 -12.98 19.03
C SER A 159 -12.08 -14.16 19.79
N ASN A 160 -11.59 -13.86 20.99
CA ASN A 160 -10.82 -14.77 21.86
C ASN A 160 -9.60 -15.35 21.13
N GLU A 161 -8.59 -14.51 20.94
CA GLU A 161 -7.28 -14.90 20.39
C GLU A 161 -6.64 -16.04 21.21
N CYS A 162 -5.93 -16.94 20.53
CA CYS A 162 -5.42 -18.20 21.09
C CYS A 162 -4.04 -18.60 20.53
N GLY A 163 -3.39 -17.69 19.81
CA GLY A 163 -2.12 -17.87 19.12
C GLY A 163 -1.99 -16.83 18.02
N VAL A 164 -0.80 -16.67 17.44
CA VAL A 164 -0.48 -15.62 16.46
C VAL A 164 -1.51 -15.61 15.31
N GLY A 165 -2.37 -14.58 15.28
CA GLY A 165 -3.41 -14.42 14.25
C GLY A 165 -4.55 -15.45 14.28
N ALA A 166 -4.71 -16.19 15.38
CA ALA A 166 -5.68 -17.28 15.52
C ALA A 166 -6.68 -17.03 16.66
N PHE A 167 -7.95 -17.35 16.41
CA PHE A 167 -9.11 -16.98 17.23
C PHE A 167 -9.99 -18.20 17.52
N LYS A 168 -10.56 -18.29 18.72
CA LYS A 168 -11.47 -19.37 19.14
C LYS A 168 -12.90 -19.17 18.65
N ASN A 169 -13.32 -17.93 18.43
CA ASN A 169 -14.71 -17.55 18.16
C ASN A 169 -14.84 -16.68 16.90
N LEU A 170 -15.94 -16.89 16.19
CA LEU A 170 -16.40 -16.17 15.01
C LEU A 170 -17.85 -15.71 15.21
N TYR A 171 -18.14 -14.49 14.76
CA TYR A 171 -19.47 -13.99 14.42
C TYR A 171 -19.46 -13.52 12.96
N PHE A 172 -20.51 -13.85 12.21
CA PHE A 172 -20.75 -13.22 10.92
C PHE A 172 -22.25 -13.08 10.64
N GLN A 173 -22.56 -12.17 9.72
CA GLN A 173 -23.90 -11.92 9.20
C GLN A 173 -23.83 -11.82 7.66
N CYS A 174 -24.78 -12.43 6.97
CA CYS A 174 -24.92 -12.40 5.53
C CYS A 174 -25.84 -11.25 5.06
N TYR A 175 -25.79 -10.88 3.79
CA TYR A 175 -26.65 -9.82 3.22
C TYR A 175 -28.16 -10.13 3.21
N ASP A 176 -28.57 -11.39 3.44
CA ASP A 176 -29.98 -11.78 3.63
C ASP A 176 -30.46 -11.64 5.10
N GLY A 177 -29.59 -11.18 6.01
CA GLY A 177 -29.88 -11.01 7.43
C GLY A 177 -29.61 -12.25 8.29
N TYR A 178 -29.21 -13.39 7.71
CA TYR A 178 -28.78 -14.55 8.48
C TYR A 178 -27.50 -14.25 9.28
N GLU A 179 -27.45 -14.63 10.55
CA GLU A 179 -26.24 -14.56 11.37
C GLU A 179 -25.93 -15.87 12.09
N GLU A 180 -24.64 -16.15 12.29
CA GLU A 180 -24.15 -17.31 13.04
C GLU A 180 -23.03 -16.87 14.01
N LYS A 181 -23.01 -17.45 15.21
CA LYS A 181 -21.90 -17.38 16.16
C LYS A 181 -21.34 -18.79 16.33
N ARG A 182 -20.08 -19.01 15.94
CA ARG A 182 -19.44 -20.33 15.96
C ARG A 182 -18.07 -20.25 16.62
N GLY A 183 -17.73 -21.26 17.42
CA GLY A 183 -16.48 -21.28 18.17
C GLY A 183 -16.55 -22.17 19.40
N GLY A 184 -15.55 -22.03 20.27
CA GLY A 184 -15.41 -22.80 21.49
C GLY A 184 -13.94 -22.93 21.90
N GLU A 185 -13.67 -23.44 23.09
CA GLU A 185 -12.30 -23.43 23.66
C GLU A 185 -11.25 -24.15 22.81
N SER A 186 -11.67 -25.17 22.07
CA SER A 186 -10.87 -25.97 21.14
C SER A 186 -10.81 -25.42 19.70
N SER A 187 -11.58 -24.40 19.35
CA SER A 187 -11.81 -23.96 17.96
C SER A 187 -10.78 -22.93 17.46
N CYS A 188 -9.52 -23.03 17.88
CA CYS A 188 -8.47 -22.08 17.49
C CYS A 188 -8.18 -22.16 15.97
N LYS A 189 -8.51 -21.11 15.22
CA LYS A 189 -8.34 -21.02 13.75
C LYS A 189 -7.96 -19.60 13.34
N SER A 190 -7.20 -19.44 12.25
CA SER A 190 -6.83 -18.11 11.75
C SER A 190 -8.04 -17.31 11.25
N SER A 191 -7.93 -15.98 11.26
CA SER A 191 -8.96 -15.08 10.70
C SER A 191 -9.35 -15.48 9.27
N TYR A 192 -8.37 -15.83 8.43
CA TYR A 192 -8.57 -16.33 7.06
C TYR A 192 -9.47 -17.59 7.00
N VAL A 193 -9.22 -18.60 7.84
CA VAL A 193 -10.04 -19.82 7.89
C VAL A 193 -11.47 -19.53 8.34
N TRP A 194 -11.64 -18.62 9.31
CA TRP A 194 -12.97 -18.17 9.74
C TRP A 194 -13.72 -17.35 8.67
N ASN A 195 -13.02 -16.49 7.93
CA ASN A 195 -13.56 -15.71 6.81
C ASN A 195 -14.04 -16.63 5.68
N ASN A 196 -13.24 -17.63 5.30
CA ASN A 196 -13.64 -18.63 4.31
C ASN A 196 -14.83 -19.48 4.77
N TYR A 197 -14.94 -19.82 6.06
CA TYR A 197 -16.14 -20.45 6.61
C TYR A 197 -17.37 -19.54 6.44
N ALA A 198 -17.32 -18.29 6.92
CA ALA A 198 -18.41 -17.32 6.80
C ALA A 198 -18.84 -17.09 5.34
N ARG A 199 -17.87 -16.93 4.43
CA ARG A 199 -18.10 -16.82 2.98
C ARG A 199 -18.83 -18.04 2.43
N SER A 200 -18.41 -19.25 2.78
CA SER A 200 -19.04 -20.48 2.28
C SER A 200 -20.50 -20.63 2.74
N ILE A 201 -20.83 -20.27 3.99
CA ILE A 201 -22.20 -20.28 4.50
C ILE A 201 -23.06 -19.23 3.80
N CYS A 202 -22.59 -17.99 3.66
CA CYS A 202 -23.36 -16.95 2.97
C CYS A 202 -23.51 -17.22 1.46
N ALA A 203 -22.50 -17.77 0.79
CA ALA A 203 -22.58 -18.12 -0.63
C ALA A 203 -23.66 -19.16 -0.91
N ASN A 204 -23.78 -20.20 -0.08
CA ASN A 204 -24.83 -21.22 -0.18
C ASN A 204 -26.26 -20.67 0.00
N ARG A 205 -26.41 -19.46 0.56
CA ARG A 205 -27.70 -18.76 0.69
C ARG A 205 -28.02 -17.87 -0.52
N CYS A 206 -27.03 -17.53 -1.35
CA CYS A 206 -27.20 -16.75 -2.56
C CYS A 206 -27.78 -17.56 -3.73
N GLY A 207 -29.09 -17.80 -3.69
CA GLY A 207 -29.81 -18.47 -4.78
C GLY A 207 -31.22 -18.92 -4.39
N VAL A 208 -31.45 -19.13 -3.09
CA VAL A 208 -32.79 -19.41 -2.56
C VAL A 208 -33.56 -18.10 -2.48
N ALA A 209 -34.68 -17.99 -3.21
CA ALA A 209 -35.62 -16.89 -2.99
C ALA A 209 -36.19 -17.01 -1.57
N PRO A 210 -36.23 -15.93 -0.76
CA PRO A 210 -36.64 -16.03 0.63
C PRO A 210 -38.11 -16.43 0.72
N THR A 211 -38.37 -17.69 1.06
CA THR A 211 -39.67 -18.15 1.52
C THR A 211 -40.02 -17.34 2.78
N PRO A 212 -41.21 -16.72 2.86
CA PRO A 212 -41.60 -16.00 4.07
C PRO A 212 -41.60 -16.95 5.28
N PRO A 213 -41.20 -16.48 6.47
CA PRO A 213 -41.00 -17.34 7.62
C PRO A 213 -42.32 -17.98 8.05
N SER A 214 -42.45 -19.29 7.82
CA SER A 214 -43.56 -20.09 8.31
C SER A 214 -43.50 -20.14 9.84
N GLN A 215 -44.47 -19.51 10.51
CA GLN A 215 -44.57 -19.61 11.96
C GLN A 215 -45.02 -21.02 12.37
N GLY A 216 -44.25 -21.62 13.27
CA GLY A 216 -44.69 -22.78 14.06
C GLY A 216 -44.01 -24.09 13.71
N GLU A 217 -43.04 -24.46 14.54
CA GLU A 217 -43.21 -25.70 15.30
C GLU A 217 -42.69 -25.50 16.73
N SER A 218 -43.22 -26.26 17.69
CA SER A 218 -42.96 -26.08 19.13
C SER A 218 -42.06 -27.20 19.65
N GLN A 219 -41.04 -26.84 20.43
CA GLN A 219 -40.33 -27.78 21.29
C GLN A 219 -40.21 -27.22 22.71
N ASN A 220 -40.42 -28.08 23.70
CA ASN A 220 -40.41 -27.71 25.11
C ASN A 220 -38.96 -27.68 25.63
N GLU A 221 -38.58 -26.64 26.35
CA GLU A 221 -37.37 -26.62 27.17
C GLU A 221 -37.68 -26.04 28.57
N LEU A 222 -36.90 -26.43 29.58
CA LEU A 222 -37.27 -26.29 30.99
C LEU A 222 -37.08 -24.86 31.52
N ALA A 223 -37.91 -24.49 32.51
CA ALA A 223 -37.86 -23.19 33.16
C ALA A 223 -36.57 -22.99 33.99
N PRO A 224 -35.83 -21.88 33.80
CA PRO A 224 -34.74 -21.49 34.69
C PRO A 224 -35.24 -20.71 35.91
N THR A 225 -34.60 -20.92 37.06
CA THR A 225 -34.92 -20.27 38.34
C THR A 225 -34.66 -18.76 38.31
N GLU A 226 -35.63 -17.96 38.78
CA GLU A 226 -35.46 -16.51 38.96
C GLU A 226 -34.31 -16.19 39.93
N THR A 227 -33.39 -15.32 39.51
CA THR A 227 -32.28 -14.82 40.33
C THR A 227 -32.45 -13.31 40.52
N PRO A 228 -32.24 -12.73 41.73
CA PRO A 228 -32.69 -11.36 42.00
C PRO A 228 -32.02 -10.28 41.13
N THR A 229 -32.85 -9.51 40.41
CA THR A 229 -32.41 -8.39 39.56
C THR A 229 -31.79 -7.28 40.40
N LYS A 230 -30.46 -7.18 40.37
CA LYS A 230 -29.72 -6.02 40.90
C LYS A 230 -30.08 -4.76 40.09
N PRO A 231 -30.37 -3.60 40.72
CA PRO A 231 -30.78 -2.41 40.00
C PRO A 231 -29.69 -1.95 39.01
N LEU A 232 -30.10 -1.74 37.75
CA LEU A 232 -29.23 -1.29 36.67
C LEU A 232 -29.00 0.21 36.81
N ILE A 233 -27.75 0.63 37.04
CA ILE A 233 -27.41 2.06 37.14
C ILE A 233 -27.42 2.66 35.73
N GLU A 234 -28.43 3.49 35.45
CA GLU A 234 -28.63 4.13 34.15
C GLU A 234 -27.55 5.20 33.87
N THR A 235 -26.48 4.75 33.22
CA THR A 235 -25.32 5.60 32.89
C THR A 235 -25.63 6.48 31.69
N LYS A 236 -26.10 7.70 31.96
CA LYS A 236 -26.36 8.75 30.95
C LYS A 236 -25.16 8.87 29.99
N PRO A 237 -25.33 8.58 28.68
CA PRO A 237 -24.21 8.49 27.76
C PRO A 237 -23.60 9.87 27.51
N ILE A 238 -22.27 9.93 27.47
CA ILE A 238 -21.54 11.11 27.01
C ILE A 238 -21.47 11.01 25.48
N ALA A 239 -22.09 11.96 24.77
CA ALA A 239 -21.88 12.13 23.34
C ALA A 239 -20.49 12.74 23.10
N ILE A 240 -19.69 12.10 22.25
CA ILE A 240 -18.38 12.61 21.81
C ILE A 240 -18.43 12.75 20.28
N CYS A 241 -17.91 13.86 19.79
CA CYS A 241 -18.08 14.30 18.41
C CYS A 241 -16.93 13.82 17.51
N TYR A 242 -17.06 12.61 16.98
CA TYR A 242 -16.13 12.07 15.98
C TYR A 242 -16.17 12.84 14.68
N ILE A 243 -15.00 13.07 14.07
CA ILE A 243 -14.87 13.61 12.73
C ILE A 243 -15.23 12.50 11.73
N PRO A 244 -16.13 12.73 10.75
CA PRO A 244 -16.44 11.74 9.71
C PRO A 244 -15.20 11.29 8.95
N ASP A 245 -15.00 9.97 8.77
CA ASP A 245 -13.81 9.40 8.13
C ASP A 245 -13.49 9.99 6.75
N LYS A 246 -14.52 10.46 6.01
CA LYS A 246 -14.34 11.18 4.74
C LYS A 246 -13.48 12.45 4.93
N LEU A 247 -13.80 13.30 5.91
CA LEU A 247 -13.04 14.53 6.17
C LEU A 247 -11.60 14.19 6.58
N THR A 248 -11.40 13.10 7.33
CA THR A 248 -10.06 12.59 7.69
C THR A 248 -9.29 12.10 6.46
N LYS A 249 -9.92 11.33 5.55
CA LYS A 249 -9.28 10.86 4.30
C LYS A 249 -8.97 12.02 3.34
N ASP A 250 -9.88 12.99 3.19
CA ASP A 250 -9.67 14.19 2.39
C ASP A 250 -8.54 15.07 2.97
N TYR A 251 -8.45 15.19 4.30
CA TYR A 251 -7.38 15.94 4.98
C TYR A 251 -6.00 15.29 4.78
N ASN A 252 -5.92 13.98 4.99
CA ASN A 252 -4.68 13.21 4.78
C ASN A 252 -4.24 13.27 3.31
N ARG A 253 -5.19 13.16 2.37
CA ARG A 253 -4.92 13.36 0.95
C ARG A 253 -4.32 14.74 0.67
N PHE A 254 -4.93 15.81 1.17
CA PHE A 254 -4.40 17.16 0.93
C PHE A 254 -3.02 17.38 1.57
N LEU A 255 -2.68 16.73 2.68
CA LEU A 255 -1.31 16.77 3.22
C LEU A 255 -0.29 16.06 2.30
N LEU A 256 -0.69 15.00 1.60
CA LEU A 256 0.16 14.33 0.59
C LEU A 256 0.28 15.16 -0.69
N ASP A 257 -0.85 15.64 -1.23
CA ASP A 257 -0.89 16.52 -2.40
C ASP A 257 -0.04 17.78 -2.14
N LEU A 258 -0.08 18.36 -0.92
CA LEU A 258 0.73 19.52 -0.53
C LEU A 258 2.22 19.20 -0.54
N ARG A 259 2.66 18.10 0.10
CA ARG A 259 4.07 17.69 0.06
C ARG A 259 4.57 17.45 -1.36
N LYS A 260 3.73 16.89 -2.24
CA LYS A 260 4.07 16.71 -3.65
C LYS A 260 4.34 18.07 -4.31
N ALA A 261 3.42 19.02 -4.17
CA ALA A 261 3.58 20.38 -4.69
C ALA A 261 4.81 21.11 -4.10
N GLU A 262 5.09 20.96 -2.80
CA GLU A 262 6.31 21.48 -2.18
C GLU A 262 7.59 20.85 -2.79
N SER A 263 7.59 19.54 -3.04
CA SER A 263 8.75 18.81 -3.62
C SER A 263 8.96 19.08 -5.11
N GLU A 264 7.89 19.39 -5.84
CA GLU A 264 7.91 19.82 -7.25
C GLU A 264 8.14 21.35 -7.37
N ASN A 265 8.26 22.06 -6.23
CA ASN A 265 8.36 23.53 -6.10
C ASN A 265 7.19 24.30 -6.78
N ASP A 266 6.04 23.64 -6.97
CA ASP A 266 4.80 24.28 -7.44
C ASP A 266 4.12 25.01 -6.28
N ARG A 267 4.55 26.26 -6.09
CA ARG A 267 4.02 27.16 -5.07
C ARG A 267 2.55 27.51 -5.29
N VAL A 268 2.06 27.49 -6.53
CA VAL A 268 0.67 27.86 -6.85
C VAL A 268 -0.27 26.73 -6.43
N LEU A 269 0.08 25.49 -6.78
CA LEU A 269 -0.64 24.30 -6.34
C LEU A 269 -0.55 24.13 -4.81
N ALA A 270 0.63 24.36 -4.21
CA ALA A 270 0.79 24.31 -2.75
C ALA A 270 -0.13 25.33 -2.05
N GLU A 271 -0.20 26.58 -2.52
CA GLU A 271 -1.13 27.58 -2.02
C GLU A 271 -2.61 27.17 -2.16
N GLU A 272 -2.99 26.58 -3.30
CA GLU A 272 -4.37 26.09 -3.51
C GLU A 272 -4.73 24.96 -2.53
N ILE A 273 -3.78 24.06 -2.26
CA ILE A 273 -3.97 22.95 -1.34
C ILE A 273 -4.01 23.45 0.12
N ILE A 274 -3.20 24.46 0.50
CA ILE A 274 -3.31 25.12 1.81
C ILE A 274 -4.70 25.77 1.99
N LYS A 275 -5.25 26.38 0.94
CA LYS A 275 -6.62 26.93 0.94
C LYS A 275 -7.67 25.82 1.11
N LYS A 276 -7.52 24.66 0.45
CA LYS A 276 -8.36 23.46 0.63
C LYS A 276 -8.28 22.88 2.05
N ILE A 277 -7.08 22.73 2.61
CA ILE A 277 -6.85 22.28 4.00
C ILE A 277 -7.56 23.21 4.98
N THR A 278 -7.45 24.53 4.78
CA THR A 278 -8.09 25.54 5.65
C THR A 278 -9.62 25.49 5.55
N ALA A 279 -10.17 25.36 4.35
CA ALA A 279 -11.62 25.17 4.15
C ALA A 279 -12.14 23.88 4.83
N LEU A 280 -11.36 22.80 4.77
CA LEU A 280 -11.68 21.51 5.40
C LEU A 280 -11.59 21.59 6.94
N LYS A 281 -10.60 22.30 7.51
CA LYS A 281 -10.56 22.61 8.95
C LYS A 281 -11.81 23.37 9.39
N LEU A 282 -12.26 24.38 8.63
CA LEU A 282 -13.50 25.12 8.89
C LEU A 282 -14.75 24.25 8.75
N GLU A 283 -14.71 23.16 7.99
CA GLU A 283 -15.80 22.16 7.91
C GLU A 283 -15.80 21.21 9.12
N VAL A 284 -14.62 20.70 9.52
CA VAL A 284 -14.42 19.93 10.75
C VAL A 284 -14.87 20.73 11.99
N GLU A 285 -14.55 22.02 12.05
CA GLU A 285 -15.05 22.92 13.11
C GLU A 285 -16.57 23.08 13.10
N ARG A 286 -17.18 23.31 11.93
CA ARG A 286 -18.66 23.38 11.79
C ARG A 286 -19.31 22.07 12.24
N TYR A 287 -18.72 20.93 11.89
CA TYR A 287 -19.19 19.62 12.33
C TYR A 287 -19.09 19.48 13.86
N ARG A 288 -17.90 19.72 14.46
CA ARG A 288 -17.69 19.73 15.92
C ARG A 288 -18.72 20.64 16.62
N LYS A 289 -18.93 21.87 16.14
CA LYS A 289 -19.88 22.86 16.68
C LYS A 289 -21.35 22.43 16.55
N SER A 290 -21.75 21.82 15.43
CA SER A 290 -23.12 21.29 15.26
C SER A 290 -23.41 20.08 16.15
N CYS A 291 -22.41 19.21 16.35
CA CYS A 291 -22.54 18.03 17.19
C CYS A 291 -22.68 18.41 18.68
N THR A 292 -21.88 19.35 19.19
CA THR A 292 -22.02 19.83 20.57
C THR A 292 -23.33 20.58 20.79
N ALA A 293 -23.77 21.43 19.83
CA ALA A 293 -25.03 22.15 19.91
C ALA A 293 -26.27 21.22 19.94
N ASN A 294 -26.25 20.11 19.20
CA ASN A 294 -27.33 19.12 19.22
C ASN A 294 -27.37 18.29 20.53
N THR A 295 -26.28 18.24 21.29
CA THR A 295 -26.20 17.46 22.54
C THR A 295 -27.02 18.08 23.67
N THR A 296 -27.21 19.41 23.68
CA THR A 296 -27.94 20.14 24.73
C THR A 296 -29.45 20.22 24.53
N LYS A 297 -29.99 19.84 23.35
CA LYS A 297 -31.42 19.99 23.02
C LYS A 297 -32.16 18.64 22.85
N ILE A 298 -31.96 17.72 23.79
CA ILE A 298 -32.72 16.47 23.86
C ILE A 298 -34.07 16.75 24.55
N GLU A 299 -35.01 17.28 23.77
CA GLU A 299 -36.45 17.23 24.07
C GLU A 299 -36.96 15.80 23.77
N PRO A 300 -37.87 15.21 24.59
CA PRO A 300 -38.22 13.79 24.49
C PRO A 300 -39.14 13.48 23.30
N MET A 301 -38.61 13.56 22.08
CA MET A 301 -39.28 13.08 20.88
C MET A 301 -39.34 11.54 20.86
N GLN A 302 -40.46 11.00 20.39
CA GLN A 302 -40.67 9.56 20.25
C GLN A 302 -39.65 8.94 19.27
N PRO A 303 -39.23 7.68 19.48
CA PRO A 303 -38.14 7.08 18.70
C PRO A 303 -38.53 6.90 17.22
N PRO A 304 -37.82 7.52 16.26
CA PRO A 304 -37.98 7.18 14.85
C PRO A 304 -37.40 5.78 14.61
N THR A 305 -38.16 4.90 13.97
CA THR A 305 -37.83 3.47 13.77
C THR A 305 -36.71 3.20 12.74
N GLY A 306 -35.83 4.18 12.49
CA GLY A 306 -34.65 4.03 11.64
C GLY A 306 -33.43 3.69 12.49
N THR A 307 -32.75 2.58 12.16
CA THR A 307 -31.52 2.09 12.81
C THR A 307 -30.33 3.02 12.58
N THR A 308 -30.41 4.21 13.18
CA THR A 308 -29.34 5.21 13.17
C THR A 308 -28.25 4.69 14.10
N SER A 309 -27.15 4.20 13.52
CA SER A 309 -26.06 3.59 14.29
C SER A 309 -25.43 4.62 15.21
N SER A 310 -25.88 4.65 16.47
CA SER A 310 -25.42 5.57 17.49
C SER A 310 -24.04 5.14 17.93
N LEU A 311 -23.03 5.64 17.21
CA LEU A 311 -21.61 5.50 17.52
C LEU A 311 -21.31 6.19 18.84
N ARG A 312 -21.61 5.49 19.94
CA ARG A 312 -21.04 5.79 21.26
C ARG A 312 -19.52 5.89 21.10
N PRO A 313 -18.85 6.82 21.80
CA PRO A 313 -17.41 6.76 21.88
C PRO A 313 -16.96 5.39 22.32
N VAL A 314 -16.07 4.80 21.52
CA VAL A 314 -15.27 3.66 21.93
C VAL A 314 -14.29 4.21 22.95
N ALA A 315 -14.72 4.23 24.22
CA ALA A 315 -13.88 4.58 25.34
C ALA A 315 -12.72 3.56 25.35
N ILE A 316 -11.54 4.01 24.94
CA ILE A 316 -10.36 3.15 24.84
C ILE A 316 -10.06 2.64 26.25
N ASP A 317 -10.07 1.33 26.40
CA ASP A 317 -9.74 0.66 27.66
C ASP A 317 -8.22 0.57 27.78
N ARG A 318 -7.60 1.60 28.36
CA ARG A 318 -6.15 1.64 28.61
C ARG A 318 -5.71 0.52 29.55
N CYS A 319 -6.61 0.01 30.39
CA CYS A 319 -6.31 -1.16 31.23
C CYS A 319 -6.21 -2.46 30.43
N ARG A 320 -6.89 -2.58 29.29
CA ARG A 320 -6.70 -3.69 28.35
C ARG A 320 -5.35 -3.59 27.62
N GLU A 321 -4.90 -2.37 27.31
CA GLU A 321 -3.59 -2.12 26.70
C GLU A 321 -2.43 -2.57 27.62
N VAL A 322 -2.55 -2.43 28.95
CA VAL A 322 -1.53 -2.92 29.92
C VAL A 322 -1.17 -4.38 29.64
N THR A 323 -2.16 -5.26 29.52
CA THR A 323 -1.93 -6.69 29.23
C THR A 323 -1.36 -6.94 27.83
N GLN A 324 -1.66 -6.08 26.85
CA GLN A 324 -1.03 -6.17 25.52
C GLN A 324 0.46 -5.81 25.60
N TRP A 325 0.84 -4.77 26.34
CA TRP A 325 2.25 -4.40 26.55
C TRP A 325 3.02 -5.43 27.38
N GLU A 326 2.39 -6.05 28.38
CA GLU A 326 2.97 -7.17 29.13
C GLU A 326 3.20 -8.40 28.25
N ASN A 327 2.24 -8.74 27.37
CA ASN A 327 2.40 -9.80 26.38
C ASN A 327 3.50 -9.49 25.36
N LYS A 328 3.63 -8.23 24.90
CA LYS A 328 4.72 -7.77 24.03
C LYS A 328 6.08 -7.99 24.69
N ILE A 329 6.27 -7.59 25.95
CA ILE A 329 7.51 -7.83 26.70
C ILE A 329 7.81 -9.33 26.76
N ALA A 330 6.85 -10.14 27.22
CA ALA A 330 7.02 -11.60 27.34
C ALA A 330 7.16 -12.35 26.00
N TYR A 331 6.91 -11.69 24.86
CA TYR A 331 7.23 -12.19 23.51
C TYR A 331 8.66 -11.80 23.12
N TYR A 332 9.06 -10.53 23.28
CA TYR A 332 10.42 -10.07 22.96
C TYR A 332 11.49 -10.68 23.88
N GLU A 333 11.17 -11.00 25.13
CA GLU A 333 12.03 -11.77 26.02
C GLU A 333 12.29 -13.18 25.47
N LYS A 334 11.27 -13.86 24.92
CA LYS A 334 11.45 -15.17 24.28
C LYS A 334 12.33 -15.07 23.03
N LEU A 335 12.16 -14.01 22.23
CA LEU A 335 13.01 -13.76 21.06
C LEU A 335 14.48 -13.50 21.43
N SER A 336 14.75 -12.78 22.52
CA SER A 336 16.14 -12.52 22.98
C SER A 336 16.92 -13.78 23.37
N ASN A 337 16.22 -14.87 23.71
CA ASN A 337 16.80 -16.18 24.03
C ASN A 337 17.15 -17.03 22.78
N LEU A 338 16.74 -16.61 21.57
CA LEU A 338 17.07 -17.30 20.32
C LEU A 338 18.52 -17.03 19.89
N SER A 339 19.10 -17.90 19.04
CA SER A 339 20.38 -17.59 18.40
C SER A 339 20.21 -16.49 17.35
N ASN A 340 21.30 -15.81 17.00
CA ASN A 340 21.27 -14.75 15.97
C ASN A 340 20.86 -15.28 14.58
N ALA A 341 20.95 -16.59 14.33
CA ALA A 341 20.42 -17.20 13.11
C ALA A 341 18.90 -17.36 13.20
N ASP A 342 18.40 -18.04 14.23
CA ASP A 342 16.96 -18.32 14.40
C ASP A 342 16.14 -17.02 14.54
N LEU A 343 16.67 -16.03 15.28
CA LEU A 343 16.03 -14.72 15.43
C LEU A 343 15.85 -14.02 14.08
N LYS A 344 16.89 -14.04 13.24
CA LYS A 344 16.88 -13.42 11.92
C LYS A 344 15.98 -14.18 10.94
N GLU A 345 15.91 -15.51 11.04
CA GLU A 345 15.03 -16.33 10.19
C GLU A 345 13.54 -16.19 10.57
N GLN A 346 13.23 -16.10 11.87
CA GLN A 346 11.86 -15.99 12.36
C GLN A 346 11.29 -14.56 12.26
N THR A 347 12.12 -13.53 12.48
CA THR A 347 11.63 -12.14 12.65
C THR A 347 12.30 -11.10 11.75
N GLY A 348 13.50 -11.39 11.22
CA GLY A 348 14.31 -10.42 10.48
C GLY A 348 15.06 -9.39 11.34
N PHE A 349 14.79 -9.29 12.64
CA PHE A 349 15.48 -8.35 13.55
C PHE A 349 16.91 -8.80 13.90
N SER A 350 17.77 -7.83 14.20
CA SER A 350 19.06 -8.07 14.87
C SER A 350 18.89 -8.17 16.39
N ARG A 351 19.87 -8.76 17.10
CA ARG A 351 19.83 -8.84 18.56
C ARG A 351 19.85 -7.45 19.21
N GLU A 352 20.60 -6.53 18.62
CA GLU A 352 20.73 -5.12 19.01
C GLU A 352 19.48 -4.28 18.67
N GLU A 353 18.57 -4.79 17.84
CA GLU A 353 17.21 -4.26 17.67
C GLU A 353 16.27 -4.81 18.77
N ILE A 354 16.33 -6.12 19.08
CA ILE A 354 15.54 -6.75 20.17
C ILE A 354 15.88 -6.18 21.55
N GLU A 355 17.17 -6.02 21.87
CA GLU A 355 17.61 -5.42 23.14
C GLU A 355 17.11 -3.98 23.30
N ARG A 356 17.05 -3.22 22.20
CA ARG A 356 16.55 -1.83 22.17
C ARG A 356 15.03 -1.74 22.26
N ILE A 357 14.33 -2.74 21.76
CA ILE A 357 12.89 -2.94 21.98
C ILE A 357 12.64 -3.25 23.46
N LEU A 358 13.35 -4.21 24.04
CA LEU A 358 13.23 -4.58 25.45
C LEU A 358 13.63 -3.45 26.40
N SER A 359 14.58 -2.59 26.05
CA SER A 359 14.94 -1.42 26.86
C SER A 359 13.93 -0.27 26.79
N SER A 360 12.96 -0.31 25.87
CA SER A 360 11.98 0.78 25.67
C SER A 360 10.52 0.36 25.93
N LEU A 361 10.19 -0.93 25.83
CA LEU A 361 8.87 -1.46 26.21
C LEU A 361 8.45 -1.15 27.67
N PRO A 362 9.31 -1.26 28.71
CA PRO A 362 8.94 -0.96 30.10
C PRO A 362 8.48 0.49 30.29
N ASN A 363 9.17 1.45 29.67
CA ASN A 363 8.83 2.87 29.76
C ASN A 363 7.48 3.21 29.08
N GLY A 364 7.07 2.42 28.08
CA GLY A 364 5.74 2.51 27.48
C GLY A 364 4.67 1.86 28.35
N LEU A 365 4.94 0.67 28.90
CA LEU A 365 4.07 -0.03 29.84
C LEU A 365 3.78 0.82 31.09
N GLU A 366 4.77 1.53 31.63
CA GLU A 366 4.60 2.45 32.76
C GLU A 366 3.61 3.58 32.43
N LYS A 367 3.72 4.19 31.24
CA LYS A 367 2.76 5.21 30.77
C LYS A 367 1.34 4.64 30.61
N VAL A 368 1.20 3.46 30.03
CA VAL A 368 -0.12 2.80 29.85
C VAL A 368 -0.74 2.43 31.21
N ARG A 369 0.07 1.96 32.18
CA ARG A 369 -0.37 1.72 33.56
C ARG A 369 -0.85 3.00 34.25
N ALA A 370 -0.10 4.09 34.16
CA ALA A 370 -0.52 5.39 34.71
C ALA A 370 -1.84 5.90 34.08
N GLN A 371 -2.02 5.72 32.76
CA GLN A 371 -3.28 6.05 32.07
C GLN A 371 -4.44 5.15 32.51
N CYS A 372 -4.22 3.85 32.69
CA CYS A 372 -5.20 2.92 33.27
C CYS A 372 -5.59 3.28 34.71
N GLU A 373 -4.64 3.68 35.55
CA GLU A 373 -4.90 4.11 36.93
C GLU A 373 -5.72 5.41 36.97
N GLY A 374 -5.39 6.40 36.13
CA GLY A 374 -6.20 7.61 35.95
C GLY A 374 -7.63 7.30 35.46
N GLN A 375 -7.78 6.39 34.49
CA GLN A 375 -9.08 5.93 33.99
C GLN A 375 -9.90 5.22 35.09
N ARG A 376 -9.27 4.36 35.89
CA ARG A 376 -9.90 3.68 37.04
C ARG A 376 -10.35 4.67 38.10
N TYR A 377 -9.49 5.60 38.52
CA TYR A 377 -9.83 6.63 39.50
C TYR A 377 -11.02 7.49 39.05
N PHE A 378 -11.04 7.90 37.78
CA PHE A 378 -12.17 8.64 37.21
C PHE A 378 -13.48 7.85 37.22
N VAL A 379 -13.45 6.55 36.87
CA VAL A 379 -14.62 5.66 36.93
C VAL A 379 -15.12 5.45 38.37
N GLU A 380 -14.21 5.28 39.33
CA GLU A 380 -14.55 5.11 40.75
C GLU A 380 -15.18 6.38 41.33
N LYS A 381 -14.57 7.55 41.13
CA LYS A 381 -15.15 8.84 41.57
C LYS A 381 -16.50 9.14 40.90
N ARG A 382 -16.70 8.68 39.66
CA ARG A 382 -18.00 8.76 38.98
C ARG A 382 -19.06 7.86 39.62
N ALA A 383 -18.69 6.63 40.00
CA ALA A 383 -19.61 5.70 40.69
C ALA A 383 -20.00 6.21 42.09
N LEU A 384 -19.10 6.92 42.77
CA LEU A 384 -19.34 7.58 44.07
C LEU A 384 -20.12 8.91 43.96
N GLY A 385 -20.53 9.34 42.76
CA GLY A 385 -21.30 10.59 42.54
C GLY A 385 -20.58 11.89 42.93
N THR A 386 -19.32 11.81 43.37
CA THR A 386 -18.59 12.93 44.00
C THR A 386 -17.82 13.74 42.94
N PHE A 387 -18.56 14.30 41.99
CA PHE A 387 -18.00 15.09 40.89
C PHE A 387 -17.75 16.54 41.30
N SER A 388 -16.62 16.82 41.97
CA SER A 388 -16.11 18.20 42.08
C SER A 388 -15.67 18.69 40.70
N THR A 389 -15.97 19.95 40.38
CA THR A 389 -15.47 20.63 39.17
C THR A 389 -13.95 20.70 39.11
N GLU A 390 -13.24 20.56 40.24
CA GLU A 390 -11.77 20.51 40.28
C GLU A 390 -11.22 19.25 39.60
N ILE A 391 -11.97 18.13 39.60
CA ILE A 391 -11.55 16.88 38.94
C ILE A 391 -11.52 17.04 37.41
N LEU A 392 -12.31 17.97 36.84
CA LEU A 392 -12.23 18.36 35.43
C LEU A 392 -11.02 19.25 35.10
N SER A 393 -10.31 19.76 36.13
CA SER A 393 -9.10 20.59 35.98
C SER A 393 -7.79 19.85 36.30
N MET A 394 -7.86 18.64 36.87
CA MET A 394 -6.72 17.71 36.83
C MET A 394 -6.39 17.38 35.38
N ASP A 395 -5.09 17.30 35.08
CA ASP A 395 -4.58 17.48 33.72
C ASP A 395 -4.86 16.30 32.78
N LEU A 396 -6.11 16.21 32.31
CA LEU A 396 -6.61 15.25 31.32
C LEU A 396 -5.77 15.22 30.03
N LYS A 397 -5.02 16.30 29.73
CA LYS A 397 -4.09 16.37 28.60
C LYS A 397 -2.97 15.32 28.70
N SER A 398 -2.53 15.00 29.91
CA SER A 398 -1.55 13.92 30.17
C SER A 398 -2.12 12.51 29.99
N ILE A 399 -3.42 12.32 30.25
CA ILE A 399 -4.13 11.06 30.05
C ILE A 399 -4.48 10.86 28.56
N ALA A 400 -4.58 11.96 27.80
CA ALA A 400 -4.96 11.98 26.39
C ALA A 400 -3.79 11.79 25.40
N GLU A 401 -2.52 11.87 25.81
CA GLU A 401 -1.40 11.64 24.89
C GLU A 401 -1.27 10.14 24.55
N PRO A 402 -1.39 9.72 23.27
CA PRO A 402 -1.27 8.32 22.91
C PRO A 402 0.17 7.83 23.10
N VAL A 403 0.34 6.65 23.72
CA VAL A 403 1.65 6.03 23.87
C VAL A 403 2.13 5.52 22.52
N LYS A 404 3.30 5.97 22.06
CA LYS A 404 3.91 5.52 20.80
C LYS A 404 4.16 4.01 20.85
N PRO A 405 3.73 3.22 19.86
CA PRO A 405 4.07 1.80 19.80
C PRO A 405 5.58 1.63 19.57
N VAL A 406 6.26 1.00 20.52
CA VAL A 406 7.70 0.65 20.40
C VAL A 406 7.91 -0.35 19.27
N VAL A 407 7.07 -1.38 19.26
CA VAL A 407 6.89 -2.36 18.19
C VAL A 407 5.45 -2.28 17.72
N VAL A 408 5.27 -2.12 16.41
CA VAL A 408 3.98 -2.24 15.75
C VAL A 408 3.68 -3.71 15.52
N GLU A 409 2.56 -4.21 16.06
CA GLU A 409 2.07 -5.56 15.75
C GLU A 409 1.09 -5.58 14.58
N SER A 410 0.36 -4.49 14.32
CA SER A 410 -0.61 -4.40 13.22
C SER A 410 -0.71 -2.99 12.64
N GLY A 411 -1.20 -2.85 11.41
CA GLY A 411 -1.46 -1.53 10.82
C GLY A 411 -2.50 -0.72 11.61
N GLN A 412 -3.44 -1.40 12.26
CA GLN A 412 -4.44 -0.76 13.12
C GLN A 412 -3.81 -0.05 14.33
N GLU A 413 -2.72 -0.58 14.89
CA GLU A 413 -1.99 0.07 15.99
C GLU A 413 -1.34 1.40 15.56
N ILE A 414 -0.84 1.49 14.32
CA ILE A 414 -0.36 2.76 13.72
C ILE A 414 -1.55 3.71 13.50
N ASN A 415 -2.66 3.21 12.95
CA ASN A 415 -3.86 3.99 12.64
C ASN A 415 -4.47 4.62 13.92
N ASP A 416 -4.61 3.86 15.00
CA ASP A 416 -5.15 4.35 16.27
C ASP A 416 -4.21 5.35 16.96
N TYR A 417 -2.88 5.10 16.92
CA TYR A 417 -1.88 6.08 17.34
C TYR A 417 -1.99 7.38 16.53
N TYR A 418 -2.05 7.27 15.20
CA TYR A 418 -2.13 8.38 14.27
C TYR A 418 -3.38 9.23 14.47
N LYS A 419 -4.55 8.60 14.62
CA LYS A 419 -5.83 9.29 14.90
C LYS A 419 -5.76 10.09 16.20
N ALA A 420 -5.34 9.47 17.30
CA ALA A 420 -5.21 10.14 18.60
C ALA A 420 -4.13 11.25 18.58
N ARG A 421 -3.07 11.10 17.78
CA ARG A 421 -2.02 12.12 17.64
C ARG A 421 -2.49 13.30 16.77
N ILE A 422 -3.24 13.06 15.68
CA ILE A 422 -3.93 14.12 14.93
C ILE A 422 -4.89 14.87 15.83
N GLU A 423 -5.74 14.19 16.60
CA GLU A 423 -6.73 14.85 17.47
C GLU A 423 -6.06 15.85 18.42
N ASN A 424 -5.00 15.41 19.11
CA ASN A 424 -4.18 16.27 19.97
C ASN A 424 -3.53 17.44 19.21
N ILE A 425 -2.98 17.24 18.01
CA ILE A 425 -2.40 18.33 17.22
C ILE A 425 -3.48 19.33 16.75
N THR A 426 -4.67 18.85 16.36
CA THR A 426 -5.82 19.72 16.00
C THR A 426 -6.44 20.47 17.18
N ALA A 427 -5.94 20.26 18.40
CA ALA A 427 -6.32 21.00 19.60
C ALA A 427 -5.30 22.10 19.98
N THR A 428 -4.12 22.13 19.36
CA THR A 428 -3.20 23.28 19.42
C THR A 428 -3.79 24.45 18.61
N GLU A 429 -3.76 25.67 19.15
CA GLU A 429 -4.31 26.85 18.46
C GLU A 429 -3.38 27.42 17.38
N ASP A 430 -2.05 27.37 17.57
CA ASP A 430 -1.11 27.91 16.59
C ASP A 430 -0.99 27.03 15.33
N THR A 431 -1.13 27.66 14.17
CA THR A 431 -1.14 26.97 12.87
C THR A 431 0.25 26.54 12.41
N ASN A 432 1.33 27.22 12.82
CA ASN A 432 2.69 26.83 12.45
C ASN A 432 3.14 25.63 13.28
N GLU A 433 2.85 25.63 14.60
CA GLU A 433 3.07 24.49 15.49
C GLU A 433 2.25 23.27 15.02
N GLN A 434 0.98 23.46 14.62
CA GLN A 434 0.20 22.39 13.96
C GLN A 434 0.92 21.81 12.73
N ILE A 435 1.43 22.64 11.83
CA ILE A 435 2.12 22.20 10.60
C ILE A 435 3.43 21.47 10.95
N GLN A 436 4.21 21.98 11.91
CA GLN A 436 5.45 21.35 12.36
C GLN A 436 5.19 20.00 13.03
N ASN A 437 4.17 19.92 13.91
CA ASN A 437 3.79 18.69 14.57
C ASN A 437 3.23 17.65 13.59
N LEU A 438 2.46 18.06 12.57
CA LEU A 438 2.00 17.16 11.49
C LEU A 438 3.16 16.67 10.60
N ARG A 439 4.17 17.52 10.32
CA ARG A 439 5.38 17.10 9.62
C ARG A 439 6.18 16.07 10.41
N SER A 440 6.37 16.31 11.71
CA SER A 440 7.01 15.37 12.64
C SER A 440 6.25 14.03 12.72
N LEU A 441 4.92 14.11 12.85
CA LEU A 441 4.06 12.92 12.89
C LEU A 441 4.18 12.08 11.62
N LYS A 442 4.25 12.66 10.41
CA LYS A 442 4.44 11.83 9.21
C LYS A 442 5.79 11.07 9.23
N GLU A 443 6.88 11.67 9.70
CA GLU A 443 8.16 10.93 9.78
C GLU A 443 8.14 9.85 10.87
N GLU A 444 7.39 10.07 11.95
CA GLU A 444 7.10 9.05 12.96
C GLU A 444 6.25 7.90 12.40
N ILE A 445 5.22 8.18 11.61
CA ILE A 445 4.43 7.15 10.92
C ILE A 445 5.28 6.40 9.90
N ASN A 446 6.16 7.08 9.16
CA ASN A 446 7.14 6.45 8.27
C ASN A 446 8.04 5.46 9.04
N GLU A 447 8.57 5.85 10.21
CA GLU A 447 9.36 4.99 11.10
C GLU A 447 8.57 3.75 11.55
N LEU A 448 7.29 3.92 11.90
CA LEU A 448 6.41 2.83 12.33
C LEU A 448 6.06 1.87 11.17
N ILE A 449 5.86 2.37 9.95
CA ILE A 449 5.67 1.54 8.74
C ILE A 449 6.92 0.70 8.46
N VAL A 450 8.13 1.26 8.56
CA VAL A 450 9.38 0.48 8.44
C VAL A 450 9.43 -0.67 9.45
N LYS A 451 9.04 -0.42 10.71
CA LYS A 451 9.01 -1.45 11.76
C LYS A 451 7.99 -2.55 11.48
N LEU A 452 6.79 -2.18 11.03
CA LEU A 452 5.73 -3.14 10.66
C LEU A 452 6.17 -4.06 9.51
N ILE A 453 6.70 -3.49 8.42
CA ILE A 453 7.14 -4.25 7.24
C ILE A 453 8.37 -5.12 7.55
N LYS A 454 9.29 -4.65 8.41
CA LYS A 454 10.41 -5.47 8.89
C LYS A 454 9.97 -6.64 9.77
N GLY A 455 9.18 -6.34 10.82
CA GLY A 455 8.89 -7.26 11.92
C GLY A 455 7.86 -8.34 11.61
N ARG A 456 7.04 -8.16 10.58
CA ARG A 456 6.19 -9.22 10.03
C ARG A 456 6.86 -9.95 8.88
N LYS A 457 6.58 -11.24 8.74
CA LYS A 457 6.91 -12.04 7.54
C LYS A 457 5.74 -12.06 6.55
N GLU A 458 4.53 -12.09 7.09
CA GLU A 458 3.26 -12.14 6.37
C GLU A 458 2.39 -10.95 6.80
N MET A 459 1.79 -10.25 5.82
CA MET A 459 0.95 -9.07 6.01
C MET A 459 -0.24 -9.13 5.07
N GLU A 460 -1.42 -8.69 5.51
CA GLU A 460 -2.52 -8.41 4.58
C GLU A 460 -2.41 -6.98 4.06
N VAL A 461 -2.79 -6.73 2.79
CA VAL A 461 -2.91 -5.36 2.25
C VAL A 461 -3.89 -4.53 3.07
N SER A 462 -4.93 -5.16 3.64
CA SER A 462 -5.92 -4.55 4.53
C SER A 462 -5.29 -3.80 5.71
N GLU A 463 -4.19 -4.32 6.27
CA GLU A 463 -3.49 -3.71 7.40
C GLU A 463 -2.75 -2.43 6.96
N LEU A 464 -2.03 -2.50 5.83
CA LEU A 464 -1.22 -1.40 5.31
C LEU A 464 -2.06 -0.29 4.65
N ALA A 465 -3.10 -0.65 3.90
CA ALA A 465 -3.98 0.29 3.18
C ALA A 465 -4.83 1.20 4.10
N SER A 466 -4.79 0.96 5.42
CA SER A 466 -5.34 1.88 6.42
C SER A 466 -4.43 3.08 6.73
N ILE A 467 -3.14 3.00 6.34
CA ILE A 467 -2.10 4.00 6.63
C ILE A 467 -1.51 4.59 5.33
N VAL A 468 -1.20 3.73 4.35
CA VAL A 468 -0.53 4.12 3.09
C VAL A 468 -1.46 4.07 1.88
N THR A 469 -1.18 4.89 0.87
CA THR A 469 -2.04 5.06 -0.31
C THR A 469 -1.69 4.14 -1.48
N GLU A 470 -0.41 3.80 -1.65
CA GLU A 470 0.08 2.86 -2.66
C GLU A 470 1.23 2.02 -2.10
N ILE A 471 1.13 0.70 -2.27
CA ILE A 471 2.21 -0.25 -1.97
C ILE A 471 2.81 -0.70 -3.31
N LYS A 472 4.06 -0.35 -3.59
CA LYS A 472 4.79 -0.90 -4.73
C LYS A 472 5.67 -2.05 -4.29
N VAL A 473 5.69 -3.12 -5.05
CA VAL A 473 6.61 -4.24 -4.84
C VAL A 473 7.44 -4.40 -6.08
N SER A 474 8.75 -4.48 -5.92
CA SER A 474 9.71 -4.58 -7.01
C SER A 474 10.86 -5.52 -6.63
N ARG A 475 11.97 -5.44 -7.34
CA ARG A 475 13.11 -6.36 -7.23
C ARG A 475 13.85 -6.21 -5.89
N GLY A 476 13.41 -6.95 -4.87
CA GLY A 476 14.05 -7.02 -3.56
C GLY A 476 13.76 -5.83 -2.63
N GLU A 477 12.71 -5.05 -2.92
CA GLU A 477 12.16 -4.05 -2.00
C GLU A 477 10.63 -3.99 -2.04
N ILE A 478 10.06 -3.63 -0.90
CA ILE A 478 8.68 -3.16 -0.75
C ILE A 478 8.75 -1.66 -0.49
N ARG A 479 7.92 -0.89 -1.21
CA ARG A 479 7.74 0.54 -1.02
C ARG A 479 6.30 0.83 -0.62
N ALA A 480 6.10 1.64 0.40
CA ALA A 480 4.79 2.00 0.94
C ALA A 480 4.73 3.52 1.07
N ASP A 481 4.05 4.17 0.11
CA ASP A 481 4.21 5.60 -0.20
C ASP A 481 5.70 6.01 -0.29
N ASP A 482 6.19 6.86 0.62
CA ASP A 482 7.58 7.33 0.66
C ASP A 482 8.57 6.34 1.29
N VAL A 483 8.06 5.32 2.00
CA VAL A 483 8.86 4.38 2.79
C VAL A 483 9.40 3.25 1.92
N VAL A 484 10.71 2.96 1.97
CA VAL A 484 11.34 1.85 1.24
C VAL A 484 11.99 0.85 2.19
N VAL A 485 11.65 -0.44 2.05
CA VAL A 485 12.20 -1.54 2.85
C VAL A 485 12.76 -2.63 1.93
N LYS A 486 14.09 -2.80 1.95
CA LYS A 486 14.81 -3.84 1.19
C LYS A 486 14.64 -5.20 1.86
N THR A 487 14.05 -6.16 1.15
CA THR A 487 13.55 -7.42 1.72
C THR A 487 13.24 -8.43 0.61
N MET A 488 13.34 -9.73 0.89
CA MET A 488 13.09 -10.82 -0.08
C MET A 488 12.35 -12.03 0.54
N ASP A 489 11.94 -11.88 1.79
CA ASP A 489 11.41 -12.89 2.71
C ASP A 489 9.94 -12.64 3.06
N LYS A 490 9.36 -11.56 2.52
CA LYS A 490 8.07 -11.01 2.90
C LYS A 490 6.97 -11.40 1.93
N LYS A 491 5.80 -11.68 2.49
CA LYS A 491 4.60 -12.06 1.77
C LYS A 491 3.48 -11.06 2.05
N ILE A 492 2.96 -10.44 0.99
CA ILE A 492 1.78 -9.56 1.04
C ILE A 492 0.59 -10.34 0.50
N PHE A 493 -0.46 -10.50 1.30
CA PHE A 493 -1.72 -11.16 0.92
C PHE A 493 -2.77 -10.16 0.45
N LEU A 494 -3.40 -10.46 -0.69
CA LEU A 494 -4.47 -9.67 -1.29
C LEU A 494 -5.51 -10.58 -1.96
N THR A 495 -6.54 -9.99 -2.58
CA THR A 495 -7.48 -10.69 -3.47
C THR A 495 -7.32 -10.12 -4.88
N VAL A 496 -7.32 -10.99 -5.91
CA VAL A 496 -7.27 -10.62 -7.33
C VAL A 496 -8.47 -11.27 -8.01
N GLY A 497 -9.41 -10.44 -8.49
CA GLY A 497 -10.77 -10.90 -8.77
C GLY A 497 -11.41 -11.47 -7.51
N ASP A 498 -11.95 -12.69 -7.59
CA ASP A 498 -12.51 -13.41 -6.44
C ASP A 498 -11.48 -14.29 -5.70
N ARG A 499 -10.23 -14.38 -6.16
CA ARG A 499 -9.23 -15.33 -5.62
C ARG A 499 -8.22 -14.71 -4.67
N PRO A 500 -7.88 -15.35 -3.54
CA PRO A 500 -6.75 -14.95 -2.72
C PRO A 500 -5.43 -15.14 -3.48
N ALA A 501 -4.53 -14.17 -3.33
CA ALA A 501 -3.21 -14.15 -3.94
C ALA A 501 -2.15 -13.72 -2.92
N SER A 502 -0.91 -14.16 -3.11
CA SER A 502 0.24 -13.68 -2.35
C SER A 502 1.33 -13.12 -3.24
N VAL A 503 1.92 -12.00 -2.82
CA VAL A 503 2.95 -11.21 -3.50
C VAL A 503 4.26 -11.31 -2.73
N GLU A 504 5.36 -11.58 -3.44
CA GLU A 504 6.71 -11.77 -2.88
C GLU A 504 7.78 -11.02 -3.70
N PRO A 505 8.58 -10.10 -3.11
CA PRO A 505 9.71 -9.47 -3.80
C PRO A 505 10.89 -10.44 -3.92
N THR A 506 11.57 -10.46 -5.06
CA THR A 506 12.66 -11.41 -5.36
C THR A 506 13.90 -10.76 -5.95
N ALA A 507 15.00 -11.51 -6.05
CA ALA A 507 16.23 -11.08 -6.72
C ALA A 507 16.10 -10.86 -8.24
N ARG A 508 14.94 -11.11 -8.86
CA ARG A 508 14.68 -10.89 -10.30
C ARG A 508 13.56 -9.88 -10.60
N GLY A 509 12.57 -9.78 -9.72
CA GLY A 509 11.35 -8.99 -9.88
C GLY A 509 10.38 -9.33 -8.75
N VAL A 510 9.10 -9.45 -9.06
CA VAL A 510 8.04 -9.88 -8.13
C VAL A 510 7.49 -11.23 -8.56
N ILE A 511 7.14 -12.06 -7.58
CA ILE A 511 6.33 -13.26 -7.79
C ILE A 511 4.93 -13.02 -7.22
N VAL A 512 3.89 -13.35 -8.00
CA VAL A 512 2.49 -13.38 -7.58
C VAL A 512 1.99 -14.82 -7.68
N ARG A 513 1.50 -15.37 -6.57
CA ARG A 513 1.03 -16.76 -6.45
C ARG A 513 -0.46 -16.77 -6.16
N GLY A 514 -1.24 -17.38 -7.05
CA GLY A 514 -2.68 -17.58 -6.87
C GLY A 514 -3.00 -18.79 -6.00
N TRP A 515 -4.06 -18.70 -5.20
CA TRP A 515 -4.53 -19.78 -4.34
C TRP A 515 -5.97 -20.19 -4.70
N ASP A 516 -6.22 -21.49 -4.69
CA ASP A 516 -7.55 -22.09 -4.83
C ASP A 516 -8.29 -22.06 -3.46
N PRO A 517 -9.64 -22.13 -3.41
CA PRO A 517 -10.38 -22.22 -2.15
C PRO A 517 -9.96 -23.38 -1.24
N ASP A 518 -9.44 -24.45 -1.84
CA ASP A 518 -8.81 -25.62 -1.20
C ASP A 518 -7.47 -25.31 -0.49
N GLY A 519 -6.94 -24.08 -0.60
CA GLY A 519 -5.62 -23.71 -0.08
C GLY A 519 -4.44 -24.25 -0.91
N LYS A 520 -4.71 -24.68 -2.16
CA LYS A 520 -3.68 -25.15 -3.11
C LYS A 520 -3.14 -23.97 -3.91
N GLU A 521 -1.82 -23.91 -4.06
CA GLU A 521 -1.16 -22.99 -4.98
C GLU A 521 -1.48 -23.38 -6.44
N THR A 522 -1.95 -22.44 -7.27
CA THR A 522 -2.47 -22.72 -8.61
C THR A 522 -1.50 -22.35 -9.74
N VAL A 523 -1.02 -21.10 -9.74
CA VAL A 523 -0.20 -20.53 -10.80
C VAL A 523 0.80 -19.55 -10.18
N GLU A 524 2.08 -19.70 -10.53
CA GLU A 524 3.12 -18.71 -10.25
C GLU A 524 3.26 -17.75 -11.43
N VAL A 525 3.25 -16.45 -11.12
CA VAL A 525 3.33 -15.34 -12.08
C VAL A 525 4.56 -14.48 -11.76
N GLU A 526 5.48 -14.31 -12.73
CA GLU A 526 6.59 -13.35 -12.64
C GLU A 526 6.13 -11.96 -13.15
N ALA A 527 6.49 -10.89 -12.45
CA ALA A 527 6.34 -9.50 -12.89
C ALA A 527 7.62 -8.69 -12.60
N ALA A 528 7.83 -7.57 -13.28
CA ALA A 528 9.01 -6.71 -13.03
C ALA A 528 8.82 -5.82 -11.78
N GLU A 529 7.70 -5.11 -11.74
CA GLU A 529 7.18 -4.30 -10.63
C GLU A 529 5.65 -4.40 -10.68
N ILE A 530 5.02 -4.32 -9.51
CA ILE A 530 3.57 -4.13 -9.36
C ILE A 530 3.29 -3.00 -8.38
N SER A 531 2.10 -2.42 -8.45
CA SER A 531 1.55 -1.64 -7.34
C SER A 531 0.21 -2.19 -6.86
N ILE A 532 -0.10 -1.91 -5.61
CA ILE A 532 -1.35 -2.27 -4.96
C ILE A 532 -1.93 -0.97 -4.40
N LYS A 533 -3.11 -0.59 -4.88
CA LYS A 533 -3.77 0.68 -4.55
C LYS A 533 -5.27 0.47 -4.38
N ASP A 534 -5.82 1.03 -3.31
CA ASP A 534 -7.23 0.83 -2.92
C ASP A 534 -7.62 -0.68 -2.95
N ASN A 535 -6.71 -1.54 -2.45
CA ASN A 535 -6.72 -3.01 -2.48
C ASN A 535 -6.66 -3.70 -3.86
N MET A 536 -6.63 -2.96 -4.97
CA MET A 536 -6.54 -3.51 -6.33
C MET A 536 -5.08 -3.71 -6.76
N LEU A 537 -4.79 -4.84 -7.41
CA LEU A 537 -3.50 -5.14 -8.03
C LEU A 537 -3.36 -4.39 -9.36
N ARG A 538 -2.20 -3.77 -9.59
CA ARG A 538 -1.88 -3.01 -10.80
C ARG A 538 -0.48 -3.32 -11.30
N VAL A 539 -0.30 -3.22 -12.61
CA VAL A 539 1.00 -3.39 -13.31
C VAL A 539 1.17 -2.17 -14.20
N GLY A 540 2.18 -1.34 -13.89
CA GLY A 540 2.26 0.00 -14.46
C GLY A 540 1.00 0.82 -14.15
N ASN A 541 0.26 1.22 -15.18
CA ASN A 541 -1.01 1.94 -15.02
C ASN A 541 -2.26 1.04 -15.09
N SER A 542 -2.11 -0.22 -15.48
CA SER A 542 -3.21 -1.13 -15.75
C SER A 542 -3.66 -1.92 -14.52
N GLU A 543 -4.97 -2.15 -14.39
CA GLU A 543 -5.59 -2.94 -13.31
C GLU A 543 -5.64 -4.43 -13.65
N VAL A 544 -5.42 -5.29 -12.66
CA VAL A 544 -5.43 -6.76 -12.79
C VAL A 544 -6.71 -7.28 -12.14
N LYS A 545 -7.78 -7.49 -12.93
CA LYS A 545 -9.12 -7.85 -12.42
C LYS A 545 -9.36 -9.35 -12.30
N LEU A 546 -8.62 -10.17 -13.03
CA LEU A 546 -8.72 -11.62 -13.02
C LEU A 546 -7.39 -12.23 -12.64
N ALA A 547 -7.40 -13.28 -11.79
CA ALA A 547 -6.19 -14.04 -11.51
C ALA A 547 -5.79 -14.88 -12.73
N ALA A 548 -4.49 -15.18 -12.86
CA ALA A 548 -3.95 -15.95 -13.99
C ALA A 548 -4.63 -17.33 -14.16
N SER A 549 -5.10 -17.95 -13.07
CA SER A 549 -5.88 -19.19 -13.11
C SER A 549 -7.25 -19.03 -13.77
N ASP A 550 -7.95 -17.92 -13.58
CA ASP A 550 -9.28 -17.73 -14.20
C ASP A 550 -9.14 -17.39 -15.70
N VAL A 551 -8.04 -16.72 -16.06
CA VAL A 551 -7.67 -16.47 -17.46
C VAL A 551 -7.27 -17.77 -18.16
N ILE A 552 -6.39 -18.60 -17.58
CA ILE A 552 -5.99 -19.90 -18.16
C ILE A 552 -7.18 -20.87 -18.26
N GLU A 553 -8.07 -20.90 -17.27
CA GLU A 553 -9.28 -21.72 -17.30
C GLU A 553 -10.22 -21.26 -18.42
N SER A 554 -10.40 -19.95 -18.59
CA SER A 554 -11.23 -19.36 -19.65
C SER A 554 -10.67 -19.65 -21.04
N ILE A 555 -9.36 -19.54 -21.25
CA ILE A 555 -8.68 -19.91 -22.50
C ILE A 555 -8.84 -21.42 -22.78
N SER A 556 -8.71 -22.26 -21.75
CA SER A 556 -8.88 -23.72 -21.88
C SER A 556 -10.30 -24.08 -22.33
N LYS A 557 -11.32 -23.47 -21.69
CA LYS A 557 -12.74 -23.61 -22.06
C LYS A 557 -13.01 -23.15 -23.50
N ARG A 558 -12.59 -21.92 -23.86
CA ARG A 558 -12.80 -21.36 -25.22
C ARG A 558 -12.13 -22.18 -26.32
N SER A 559 -10.96 -22.76 -26.04
CA SER A 559 -10.18 -23.55 -27.02
C SER A 559 -10.56 -25.03 -27.11
N GLY A 560 -11.56 -25.48 -26.33
CA GLY A 560 -12.02 -26.88 -26.33
C GLY A 560 -10.97 -27.88 -25.83
N ARG A 561 -9.95 -27.42 -25.10
CA ARG A 561 -8.88 -28.27 -24.54
C ARG A 561 -9.33 -28.89 -23.21
N PRO A 562 -8.97 -30.16 -22.91
CA PRO A 562 -9.29 -30.77 -21.62
C PRO A 562 -8.63 -30.00 -20.46
N THR A 563 -9.41 -29.73 -19.42
CA THR A 563 -9.09 -28.77 -18.35
C THR A 563 -7.82 -29.13 -17.58
N TYR A 564 -6.88 -28.18 -17.49
CA TYR A 564 -5.66 -28.16 -16.65
C TYR A 564 -4.66 -29.31 -16.71
N ALA A 565 -5.07 -30.56 -16.53
CA ALA A 565 -4.22 -31.72 -16.20
C ALA A 565 -3.09 -32.04 -17.22
N ASN A 566 -3.13 -31.45 -18.42
CA ASN A 566 -2.14 -31.67 -19.48
C ASN A 566 -1.33 -30.42 -19.86
N ILE A 567 -1.62 -29.24 -19.27
CA ILE A 567 -0.92 -28.00 -19.60
C ILE A 567 0.36 -27.90 -18.77
N THR A 568 1.50 -28.20 -19.39
CA THR A 568 2.81 -27.99 -18.74
C THR A 568 3.25 -26.54 -18.94
N LEU A 569 3.14 -25.72 -17.88
CA LEU A 569 3.67 -24.36 -17.84
C LEU A 569 5.19 -24.41 -17.62
N GLU A 570 5.96 -24.21 -18.69
CA GLU A 570 7.39 -24.57 -18.71
C GLU A 570 8.30 -23.50 -18.04
N LYS A 571 7.82 -22.25 -17.92
CA LYS A 571 8.58 -21.09 -17.39
C LYS A 571 7.68 -20.05 -16.70
N GLY A 572 6.71 -20.51 -15.91
CA GLY A 572 5.70 -19.66 -15.26
C GLY A 572 4.79 -18.91 -16.25
N VAL A 573 4.04 -17.96 -15.73
CA VAL A 573 3.32 -16.92 -16.49
C VAL A 573 4.04 -15.60 -16.26
N VAL A 574 4.17 -14.74 -17.28
CA VAL A 574 4.68 -13.37 -17.09
C VAL A 574 3.51 -12.39 -17.11
N LEU A 575 3.52 -11.39 -16.23
CA LEU A 575 2.54 -10.31 -16.13
C LEU A 575 3.22 -8.96 -16.36
N GLU A 576 2.72 -8.21 -17.35
CA GLU A 576 3.28 -6.93 -17.80
C GLU A 576 2.17 -6.01 -18.37
N GLU A 577 2.50 -4.74 -18.64
CA GLU A 577 1.60 -3.77 -19.28
C GLU A 577 1.96 -3.65 -20.77
N GLU A 578 1.04 -4.06 -21.66
CA GLU A 578 1.16 -3.85 -23.12
C GLU A 578 0.04 -2.93 -23.60
N ASN A 579 0.40 -1.83 -24.28
CA ASN A 579 -0.55 -0.85 -24.85
C ASN A 579 -1.53 -0.21 -23.83
N GLY A 580 -1.15 -0.14 -22.55
CA GLY A 580 -2.03 0.37 -21.48
C GLY A 580 -3.07 -0.63 -21.00
N ILE A 581 -2.81 -1.93 -21.19
CA ILE A 581 -3.62 -3.05 -20.67
C ILE A 581 -2.68 -4.02 -19.94
N ALA A 582 -3.12 -4.56 -18.79
CA ALA A 582 -2.40 -5.61 -18.08
C ALA A 582 -2.60 -6.95 -18.81
N VAL A 583 -1.50 -7.62 -19.16
CA VAL A 583 -1.55 -8.86 -19.94
C VAL A 583 -0.75 -9.98 -19.30
N TYR A 584 -1.31 -11.18 -19.38
CA TYR A 584 -0.63 -12.43 -19.04
C TYR A 584 -0.01 -13.06 -20.29
N LYS A 585 1.31 -13.22 -20.29
CA LYS A 585 2.06 -13.99 -21.30
C LYS A 585 2.31 -15.40 -20.77
N ILE A 586 1.47 -16.33 -21.21
CA ILE A 586 1.43 -17.73 -20.79
C ILE A 586 2.23 -18.56 -21.78
N ARG A 587 3.20 -19.37 -21.31
CA ARG A 587 3.99 -20.29 -22.15
C ARG A 587 3.46 -21.71 -22.02
N GLU A 588 2.70 -22.16 -23.00
CA GLU A 588 2.15 -23.52 -23.10
C GLU A 588 3.05 -24.39 -23.99
N THR A 589 3.52 -25.52 -23.47
CA THR A 589 4.28 -26.51 -24.25
C THR A 589 3.38 -27.68 -24.67
N GLU A 590 2.95 -27.70 -25.93
CA GLU A 590 2.07 -28.73 -26.49
C GLU A 590 2.84 -29.81 -27.29
N PRO A 591 2.46 -31.10 -27.18
CA PRO A 591 3.01 -32.15 -28.03
C PRO A 591 2.44 -32.06 -29.46
N ARG A 592 3.30 -32.27 -30.47
CA ARG A 592 2.95 -32.25 -31.89
C ARG A 592 3.80 -33.24 -32.69
N LYS A 593 3.45 -33.45 -33.96
CA LYS A 593 4.20 -34.28 -34.91
C LYS A 593 4.80 -33.43 -36.02
N LEU A 594 6.12 -33.25 -36.01
CA LEU A 594 6.86 -32.66 -37.12
C LEU A 594 6.75 -33.60 -38.34
N PHE A 595 6.41 -33.02 -39.49
CA PHE A 595 6.04 -33.73 -40.73
C PHE A 595 4.93 -34.79 -40.56
N GLY A 596 4.13 -34.72 -39.49
CA GLY A 596 3.05 -35.67 -39.21
C GLY A 596 3.45 -36.99 -38.53
N PHE A 597 4.75 -37.26 -38.33
CA PHE A 597 5.21 -38.52 -37.71
C PHE A 597 6.31 -38.39 -36.64
N ILE A 598 7.13 -37.33 -36.63
CA ILE A 598 8.21 -37.19 -35.62
C ILE A 598 7.65 -36.46 -34.38
N PRO A 599 7.53 -37.11 -33.21
CA PRO A 599 7.01 -36.45 -32.02
C PRO A 599 7.97 -35.38 -31.51
N ILE A 600 7.47 -34.15 -31.35
CA ILE A 600 8.19 -33.01 -30.78
C ILE A 600 7.32 -32.29 -29.74
N LYS A 601 7.95 -31.49 -28.88
CA LYS A 601 7.27 -30.51 -28.03
C LYS A 601 7.41 -29.12 -28.66
N ILE A 602 6.35 -28.32 -28.62
CA ILE A 602 6.34 -26.95 -29.12
C ILE A 602 5.87 -26.01 -28.02
N THR A 603 6.77 -25.16 -27.53
CA THR A 603 6.43 -24.04 -26.65
C THR A 603 5.85 -22.91 -27.49
N LYS A 604 4.58 -22.55 -27.29
CA LYS A 604 3.94 -21.34 -27.83
C LYS A 604 3.71 -20.32 -26.72
N THR A 605 3.53 -19.06 -27.09
CA THR A 605 3.18 -17.98 -26.15
C THR A 605 1.76 -17.47 -26.44
N LEU A 606 0.92 -17.43 -25.42
CA LEU A 606 -0.40 -16.83 -25.45
C LEU A 606 -0.34 -15.51 -24.68
N THR A 607 -0.78 -14.40 -25.30
CA THR A 607 -0.97 -13.12 -24.60
C THR A 607 -2.46 -12.93 -24.38
N ALA A 608 -2.89 -12.77 -23.12
CA ALA A 608 -4.30 -12.61 -22.78
C ALA A 608 -4.52 -11.45 -21.80
N SER A 609 -5.67 -10.78 -21.92
CA SER A 609 -6.08 -9.69 -21.03
C SER A 609 -6.28 -10.18 -19.60
N ALA A 610 -5.59 -9.54 -18.65
CA ALA A 610 -5.80 -9.73 -17.22
C ALA A 610 -7.06 -8.99 -16.70
N GLU A 611 -7.74 -8.23 -17.56
CA GLU A 611 -9.01 -7.58 -17.26
C GLU A 611 -10.22 -8.45 -17.69
N THR A 612 -10.16 -9.06 -18.88
CA THR A 612 -11.34 -9.68 -19.54
C THR A 612 -11.19 -11.16 -19.87
N SER A 613 -10.01 -11.76 -19.67
CA SER A 613 -9.62 -13.12 -20.13
C SER A 613 -9.53 -13.32 -21.65
N ASP A 614 -9.70 -12.27 -22.44
CA ASP A 614 -9.64 -12.37 -23.90
C ASP A 614 -8.21 -12.64 -24.40
N LEU A 615 -8.09 -13.59 -25.33
CA LEU A 615 -6.83 -13.90 -26.00
C LEU A 615 -6.53 -12.81 -27.04
N LEU A 616 -5.43 -12.08 -26.84
CA LEU A 616 -5.00 -10.96 -27.67
C LEU A 616 -4.02 -11.40 -28.77
N ASP A 617 -3.19 -12.41 -28.49
CA ASP A 617 -2.16 -12.93 -29.41
C ASP A 617 -1.86 -14.42 -29.12
N GLU A 618 -1.59 -15.21 -30.16
CA GLU A 618 -1.09 -16.60 -30.06
C GLU A 618 0.15 -16.77 -30.96
N ARG A 619 1.34 -16.65 -30.36
CA ARG A 619 2.62 -16.78 -31.06
C ARG A 619 3.14 -18.21 -30.97
N PHE A 620 3.02 -18.93 -32.07
CA PHE A 620 3.78 -20.15 -32.32
C PHE A 620 5.22 -19.83 -32.77
N PRO A 621 6.20 -20.72 -32.52
CA PRO A 621 7.53 -20.58 -33.12
C PRO A 621 7.47 -20.77 -34.64
N TRP A 622 8.43 -20.18 -35.34
CA TRP A 622 8.41 -20.05 -36.82
C TRP A 622 8.30 -21.39 -37.57
N TYR A 623 8.78 -22.50 -37.00
CA TYR A 623 8.75 -23.83 -37.64
C TYR A 623 7.41 -24.57 -37.46
N SER A 624 6.46 -24.00 -36.71
CA SER A 624 5.19 -24.64 -36.35
C SER A 624 4.29 -25.03 -37.54
N PHE A 625 4.43 -24.38 -38.70
CA PHE A 625 3.70 -24.76 -39.92
C PHE A 625 4.11 -26.14 -40.47
N LEU A 626 5.29 -26.66 -40.07
CA LEU A 626 5.77 -28.01 -40.42
C LEU A 626 5.17 -29.12 -39.54
N THR A 627 4.20 -28.79 -38.67
CA THR A 627 3.81 -29.64 -37.53
C THR A 627 2.30 -29.84 -37.43
N THR A 628 1.86 -31.09 -37.33
CA THR A 628 0.46 -31.44 -37.02
C THR A 628 0.29 -31.67 -35.51
N LYS A 629 -0.95 -31.72 -35.04
CA LYS A 629 -1.28 -32.40 -33.78
C LYS A 629 -1.20 -33.94 -33.98
#